data_AF-A0A7S4FRH3-F1
#
_entry.id   AF-A0A7S4FRH3-F1
#
_cell.length_a   1.000
_cell.length_b   1.000
_cell.length_c   1.000
_cell.angle_alpha   90.00
_cell.angle_beta   90.00
_cell.angle_gamma   90.00
#
_symmetry.space_group_name_H-M   'P 1'
#
loop_
_entity.id
_entity.type
_entity.pdbx_description
1 polymer ?
#
loop_
_entity_poly.entity_id
_entity_poly.type
_entity_poly.pdbx_seq_one_letter_code
_entity_poly.pdbx_strand_id
1 'polypeptide(L)'
;MDAWLRGPHCRAREDELVVFMDAYDVLMQRPAGHLLEAYRRQTQPSPRAPRVIFSADTQCWPFNNNYTIRTRVPWDPDALPVCSRFAARASGPFKYLNSGIFMAPVKDLRDMYSAAQYWNAEVDDQALLALTALQSSHIAWDATAAMFLPLVPSNQYVKRHRRRITERGFCTADYFQNGVPAKVISTGTVPSLLHFNGGSKRQYLTACQTRLFQEFPYPSHGSLWDMDRGVFVNLSTVCNRFT
;
A
#
# COMPACT_ATOMS: atom_id res chain seq x y z
N MET A 1 5.03 -0.63 -19.99
CA MET A 1 4.61 0.55 -19.21
C MET A 1 4.36 1.78 -20.09
N ASP A 2 5.09 1.93 -21.20
CA ASP A 2 4.91 3.04 -22.16
C ASP A 2 3.54 3.17 -22.83
N ALA A 3 2.76 2.09 -22.92
CA ALA A 3 1.44 2.13 -23.57
C ALA A 3 0.38 2.89 -22.77
N TRP A 4 0.46 2.91 -21.43
CA TRP A 4 -0.49 3.63 -20.57
C TRP A 4 -0.29 5.15 -20.57
N LEU A 5 0.93 5.61 -20.89
CA LEU A 5 1.29 7.05 -20.87
C LEU A 5 1.25 7.72 -22.26
N ARG A 6 0.97 6.94 -23.32
CA ARG A 6 0.98 7.41 -24.72
C ARG A 6 -0.43 7.45 -25.35
N GLY A 7 -1.48 7.28 -24.56
CA GLY A 7 -2.83 7.61 -25.01
C GLY A 7 -2.91 9.11 -25.32
N PRO A 8 -3.47 9.54 -26.46
CA PRO A 8 -3.41 10.94 -26.92
C PRO A 8 -4.08 11.99 -26.01
N HIS A 9 -4.66 11.59 -24.87
CA HIS A 9 -5.47 12.47 -24.02
C HIS A 9 -5.19 12.46 -22.51
N CYS A 10 -4.25 11.66 -21.98
CA CYS A 10 -3.95 11.64 -20.54
C CYS A 10 -2.46 11.36 -20.25
N ARG A 11 -1.55 12.27 -20.61
CA ARG A 11 -0.18 12.19 -20.12
C ARG A 11 -0.09 12.87 -18.76
N ALA A 12 0.08 12.08 -17.71
CA ALA A 12 0.29 12.62 -16.36
C ALA A 12 1.57 13.50 -16.33
N ARG A 13 1.51 14.64 -15.65
CA ARG A 13 2.65 15.54 -15.50
C ARG A 13 3.69 14.93 -14.56
N GLU A 14 4.96 15.27 -14.76
CA GLU A 14 6.07 14.73 -13.97
C GLU A 14 5.94 15.01 -12.46
N ASP A 15 5.30 16.12 -12.09
CA ASP A 15 5.05 16.57 -10.72
C ASP A 15 3.71 16.07 -10.15
N GLU A 16 2.88 15.40 -10.94
CA GLU A 16 1.61 14.86 -10.45
C GLU A 16 1.85 13.71 -9.48
N LEU A 17 1.19 13.80 -8.33
CA LEU A 17 1.27 12.79 -7.29
C LEU A 17 0.33 11.63 -7.63
N VAL A 18 0.88 10.42 -7.70
CA VAL A 18 0.15 9.20 -8.01
C VAL A 18 0.13 8.30 -6.78
N VAL A 19 -1.02 7.67 -6.54
CA VAL A 19 -1.15 6.55 -5.59
C VAL A 19 -1.38 5.30 -6.42
N PHE A 20 -0.48 4.32 -6.27
CA PHE A 20 -0.72 2.96 -6.72
C PHE A 20 -1.32 2.16 -5.58
N MET A 21 -2.32 1.33 -5.87
CA MET A 21 -2.91 0.42 -4.91
C MET A 21 -3.46 -0.83 -5.59
N ASP A 22 -3.40 -1.97 -4.89
CA ASP A 22 -4.09 -3.19 -5.30
C ASP A 22 -5.60 -2.94 -5.42
N ALA A 23 -6.20 -3.44 -6.50
CA ALA A 23 -7.57 -3.11 -6.84
C ALA A 23 -8.62 -3.89 -6.02
N TYR A 24 -8.30 -5.12 -5.60
CA TYR A 24 -9.29 -6.07 -5.09
C TYR A 24 -9.50 -6.01 -3.58
N ASP A 25 -8.48 -5.57 -2.84
CA ASP A 25 -8.41 -5.74 -1.40
C ASP A 25 -7.83 -4.52 -0.69
N VAL A 26 -8.20 -3.34 -1.16
CA VAL A 26 -7.89 -2.07 -0.53
C VAL A 26 -9.19 -1.34 -0.15
N LEU A 27 -9.22 -0.79 1.06
CA LEU A 27 -10.30 0.06 1.55
C LEU A 27 -9.75 1.43 1.92
N MET A 28 -10.34 2.48 1.36
CA MET A 28 -10.08 3.85 1.77
C MET A 28 -10.99 4.22 2.94
N GLN A 29 -10.40 4.57 4.08
CA GLN A 29 -11.15 4.88 5.31
C GLN A 29 -11.11 6.33 5.77
N ARG A 30 -10.43 7.19 5.01
CA ARG A 30 -10.36 8.63 5.27
C ARG A 30 -10.37 9.40 3.96
N PRO A 31 -10.84 10.66 3.98
CA PRO A 31 -10.70 11.59 2.87
C PRO A 31 -9.31 11.65 2.25
N ALA A 32 -9.24 11.76 0.92
CA ALA A 32 -7.98 11.84 0.16
C ALA A 32 -7.04 12.95 0.66
N GLY A 33 -7.60 14.06 1.17
CA GLY A 33 -6.84 15.18 1.75
C GLY A 33 -5.91 14.75 2.89
N HIS A 34 -6.34 13.79 3.72
CA HIS A 34 -5.51 13.29 4.82
C HIS A 34 -4.35 12.42 4.35
N LEU A 35 -4.54 11.68 3.25
CA LEU A 35 -3.46 10.94 2.61
C LEU A 35 -2.38 11.91 2.08
N LEU A 36 -2.80 12.97 1.39
CA LEU A 36 -1.91 14.01 0.87
C LEU A 36 -1.15 14.74 1.98
N GLU A 37 -1.83 15.11 3.07
CA GLU A 37 -1.20 15.72 4.24
C GLU A 37 -0.14 14.82 4.88
N ALA A 38 -0.45 13.53 5.03
CA ALA A 38 0.47 12.56 5.59
C ALA A 38 1.69 12.35 4.67
N TYR A 39 1.49 12.29 3.36
CA TYR A 39 2.57 12.22 2.38
C TYR A 39 3.49 13.45 2.47
N ARG A 40 2.92 14.67 2.53
CA ARG A 40 3.70 15.91 2.67
C ARG A 40 4.53 15.92 3.96
N ARG A 41 3.98 15.46 5.09
CA ARG A 41 4.73 15.35 6.35
C ARG A 41 5.94 14.41 6.27
N GLN A 42 5.88 13.37 5.44
CA GLN A 42 6.99 12.42 5.27
C GLN A 42 8.01 12.87 4.22
N THR A 43 7.62 13.73 3.28
CA THR A 43 8.42 14.10 2.09
C THR A 43 8.90 15.56 2.09
N GLN A 44 8.50 16.38 3.06
CA GLN A 44 8.89 17.78 3.21
C GLN A 44 9.43 18.06 4.63
N PRO A 45 10.25 19.10 4.82
CA PRO A 45 10.79 20.04 3.82
C PRO A 45 12.18 19.66 3.28
N SER A 46 12.73 18.51 3.68
CA SER A 46 14.13 18.18 3.38
C SER A 46 14.34 17.78 1.90
N PRO A 47 15.36 18.31 1.20
CA PRO A 47 15.77 17.81 -0.11
C PRO A 47 16.20 16.34 -0.09
N ARG A 48 16.57 15.82 1.09
CA ARG A 48 16.92 14.41 1.31
C ARG A 48 15.73 13.57 1.76
N ALA A 49 14.54 14.15 1.85
CA ALA A 49 13.35 13.40 2.21
C ALA A 49 13.05 12.36 1.13
N PRO A 50 12.52 11.19 1.52
CA PRO A 50 12.04 10.22 0.55
C PRO A 50 10.94 10.84 -0.33
N ARG A 51 10.87 10.39 -1.57
CA ARG A 51 9.91 10.85 -2.59
C ARG A 51 8.92 9.76 -2.95
N VAL A 52 9.34 8.50 -2.84
CA VAL A 52 8.46 7.34 -2.98
C VAL A 52 8.21 6.76 -1.59
N ILE A 53 6.95 6.68 -1.19
CA ILE A 53 6.56 6.07 0.08
C ILE A 53 5.72 4.83 -0.19
N PHE A 54 6.25 3.68 0.20
CA PHE A 54 5.53 2.42 0.20
C PHE A 54 4.72 2.22 1.49
N SER A 55 3.71 1.38 1.42
CA SER A 55 3.15 0.78 2.62
C SER A 55 4.19 -0.11 3.32
N ALA A 56 4.03 -0.27 4.64
CA ALA A 56 4.97 -1.01 5.46
C ALA A 56 4.29 -2.18 6.17
N ASP A 57 4.92 -3.35 6.11
CA ASP A 57 4.51 -4.58 6.74
C ASP A 57 5.36 -4.88 7.99
N THR A 58 4.82 -5.78 8.79
CA THR A 58 5.51 -6.42 9.92
C THR A 58 6.22 -7.71 9.53
N GLN A 59 6.02 -8.19 8.30
CA GLN A 59 6.68 -9.39 7.77
C GLN A 59 7.58 -9.07 6.60
N CYS A 60 8.77 -9.67 6.63
CA CYS A 60 9.75 -9.53 5.56
C CYS A 60 9.47 -10.51 4.42
N TRP A 61 8.34 -10.37 3.74
CA TRP A 61 8.01 -11.23 2.61
C TRP A 61 8.62 -10.68 1.30
N PRO A 62 9.09 -11.54 0.36
CA PRO A 62 9.17 -13.00 0.46
C PRO A 62 10.42 -13.53 1.18
N PHE A 63 11.31 -12.66 1.65
CA PHE A 63 12.66 -13.02 2.14
C PHE A 63 12.70 -13.83 3.46
N ASN A 64 11.63 -13.87 4.25
CA ASN A 64 11.58 -14.59 5.54
C ASN A 64 11.21 -16.08 5.43
N ASN A 65 10.84 -16.58 4.25
CA ASN A 65 10.17 -17.89 4.11
C ASN A 65 11.03 -19.00 3.48
N ASN A 66 12.37 -18.97 3.61
CA ASN A 66 13.26 -19.81 2.78
C ASN A 66 12.88 -19.76 1.29
N TYR A 67 12.28 -18.64 0.87
CA TYR A 67 11.84 -18.45 -0.49
C TYR A 67 13.13 -18.33 -1.31
N THR A 68 13.57 -19.46 -1.84
CA THR A 68 14.57 -19.48 -2.90
C THR A 68 13.85 -18.83 -4.05
N ILE A 69 14.01 -17.52 -4.18
CA ILE A 69 13.62 -16.78 -5.36
C ILE A 69 14.37 -17.53 -6.47
N ARG A 70 13.65 -18.38 -7.22
CA ARG A 70 14.21 -19.17 -8.33
C ARG A 70 14.50 -18.24 -9.49
N THR A 71 15.34 -17.25 -9.24
CA THR A 71 15.85 -16.36 -10.25
C THR A 71 17.06 -17.02 -10.85
N ARG A 72 17.09 -17.07 -12.19
CA ARG A 72 18.31 -17.34 -12.96
C ARG A 72 19.33 -16.19 -12.87
N VAL A 73 19.06 -15.19 -12.03
CA VAL A 73 19.97 -14.09 -11.75
C VAL A 73 20.97 -14.63 -10.72
N PRO A 74 22.28 -14.55 -10.97
CA PRO A 74 23.28 -14.86 -9.96
C PRO A 74 23.03 -13.95 -8.75
N TRP A 75 22.40 -14.51 -7.72
CA TRP A 75 22.25 -13.81 -6.46
C TRP A 75 23.66 -13.69 -5.88
N ASP A 76 24.06 -12.45 -5.60
CA ASP A 76 25.30 -12.18 -4.89
C ASP A 76 25.26 -12.95 -3.55
N PRO A 77 26.21 -13.85 -3.27
CA PRO A 77 26.29 -14.54 -1.98
C PRO A 77 26.48 -13.58 -0.79
N ASP A 78 26.89 -12.33 -1.04
CA ASP A 78 26.90 -11.25 -0.05
C ASP A 78 25.52 -10.55 0.11
N ALA A 79 24.45 -11.05 -0.53
CA ALA A 79 23.06 -10.66 -0.30
C ALA A 79 22.49 -11.17 1.04
N LEU A 80 23.32 -11.03 2.08
CA LEU A 80 23.03 -10.99 3.50
C LEU A 80 21.83 -10.06 3.81
N PRO A 81 21.19 -10.29 4.97
CA PRO A 81 19.75 -10.48 5.11
C PRO A 81 18.98 -9.20 4.77
N VAL A 82 18.28 -9.20 3.64
CA VAL A 82 17.36 -8.12 3.22
C VAL A 82 16.51 -7.64 4.41
N CYS A 83 15.97 -8.56 5.19
CA CYS A 83 15.17 -8.27 6.38
C CYS A 83 15.93 -7.46 7.44
N SER A 84 17.18 -7.78 7.71
CA SER A 84 17.99 -7.08 8.71
C SER A 84 18.32 -5.66 8.24
N ARG A 85 18.56 -5.46 6.95
CA ARG A 85 18.78 -4.12 6.36
C ARG A 85 17.53 -3.25 6.44
N PHE A 86 16.37 -3.82 6.15
CA PHE A 86 15.08 -3.15 6.34
C PHE A 86 14.85 -2.82 7.82
N ALA A 87 15.03 -3.80 8.71
CA ALA A 87 14.84 -3.62 10.14
C ALA A 87 15.77 -2.56 10.74
N ALA A 88 16.99 -2.40 10.22
CA ALA A 88 17.95 -1.37 10.64
C ALA A 88 17.58 0.04 10.16
N ARG A 89 16.88 0.16 9.02
CA ARG A 89 16.42 1.45 8.46
C ARG A 89 15.08 1.92 9.01
N ALA A 90 14.26 1.01 9.53
CA ALA A 90 12.93 1.32 10.03
C ALA A 90 12.96 1.88 11.46
N SER A 91 12.29 3.02 11.68
CA SER A 91 12.12 3.63 13.01
C SER A 91 10.84 3.17 13.75
N GLY A 92 9.98 2.40 13.09
CA GLY A 92 8.65 2.04 13.58
C GLY A 92 8.37 0.53 13.66
N PRO A 93 7.16 0.14 14.09
CA PRO A 93 6.78 -1.26 14.22
C PRO A 93 6.61 -1.97 12.85
N PHE A 94 6.36 -1.21 11.77
CA PHE A 94 6.26 -1.73 10.42
C PHE A 94 7.60 -1.56 9.71
N LYS A 95 8.33 -2.66 9.56
CA LYS A 95 9.76 -2.63 9.20
C LYS A 95 10.05 -2.94 7.75
N TYR A 96 9.11 -3.55 7.04
CA TYR A 96 9.37 -4.14 5.73
C TYR A 96 8.49 -3.48 4.68
N LEU A 97 8.99 -3.32 3.46
CA LEU A 97 8.20 -2.76 2.37
C LEU A 97 7.07 -3.72 1.96
N ASN A 98 5.92 -3.16 1.62
CA ASN A 98 4.81 -3.87 0.97
C ASN A 98 4.45 -3.15 -0.34
N SER A 99 4.45 -3.89 -1.47
CA SER A 99 4.31 -3.31 -2.82
C SER A 99 2.88 -2.99 -3.22
N GLY A 100 1.88 -3.52 -2.51
CA GLY A 100 0.49 -3.38 -2.94
C GLY A 100 -0.12 -1.99 -2.70
N ILE A 101 0.56 -1.09 -1.98
CA ILE A 101 0.22 0.34 -1.95
C ILE A 101 1.49 1.18 -1.88
N PHE A 102 1.59 2.21 -2.71
CA PHE A 102 2.62 3.26 -2.61
C PHE A 102 2.17 4.57 -3.25
N MET A 103 2.87 5.66 -2.91
CA MET A 103 2.57 7.00 -3.42
C MET A 103 3.85 7.76 -3.76
N ALA A 104 3.88 8.39 -4.94
CA ALA A 104 5.00 9.26 -5.38
C ALA A 104 4.63 10.11 -6.61
N PRO A 105 5.41 11.16 -6.92
CA PRO A 105 5.31 11.87 -8.18
C PRO A 105 5.60 10.96 -9.38
N VAL A 106 4.97 11.23 -10.52
CA VAL A 106 5.16 10.46 -11.77
C VAL A 106 6.63 10.30 -12.14
N LYS A 107 7.42 11.37 -12.00
CA LYS A 107 8.88 11.34 -12.27
C LYS A 107 9.58 10.30 -11.39
N ASP A 108 9.34 10.36 -10.08
CA ASP A 108 9.98 9.50 -9.10
C ASP A 108 9.57 8.03 -9.29
N LEU A 109 8.32 7.76 -9.70
CA LEU A 109 7.89 6.42 -10.09
C LEU A 109 8.62 5.92 -11.33
N ARG A 110 8.78 6.76 -12.36
CA ARG A 110 9.53 6.37 -13.56
C ARG A 110 10.97 6.04 -13.23
N ASP A 111 11.64 6.89 -12.44
CA ASP A 111 13.02 6.68 -12.00
C ASP A 111 13.14 5.35 -11.23
N MET A 112 12.20 5.06 -10.31
CA MET A 112 12.13 3.79 -9.59
C MET A 112 11.95 2.58 -10.52
N TYR A 113 10.99 2.63 -11.45
CA TYR A 113 10.76 1.51 -12.36
C TYR A 113 11.91 1.30 -13.35
N SER A 114 12.58 2.37 -13.80
CA SER A 114 13.80 2.25 -14.59
C SER A 114 14.94 1.59 -13.82
N ALA A 115 15.08 1.86 -12.52
CA ALA A 115 16.02 1.14 -11.66
C ALA A 115 15.60 -0.34 -11.44
N ALA A 116 14.30 -0.63 -11.43
CA ALA A 116 13.77 -1.98 -11.28
C ALA A 116 13.82 -2.81 -12.59
N GLN A 117 13.95 -2.20 -13.76
CA GLN A 117 13.96 -2.90 -15.05
C GLN A 117 15.17 -3.80 -15.28
N TYR A 118 16.23 -3.65 -14.49
CA TYR A 118 17.41 -4.54 -14.54
C TYR A 118 17.14 -5.95 -14.01
N TRP A 119 15.96 -6.17 -13.42
CA TRP A 119 15.58 -7.44 -12.84
C TRP A 119 14.63 -8.21 -13.78
N ASN A 120 14.80 -9.53 -13.84
CA ASN A 120 14.02 -10.43 -14.70
C ASN A 120 12.52 -10.34 -14.36
N ALA A 121 11.64 -10.42 -15.37
CA ALA A 121 10.18 -10.40 -15.25
C ALA A 121 9.59 -11.54 -14.40
N GLU A 122 10.39 -12.56 -14.05
CA GLU A 122 10.01 -13.67 -13.18
C GLU A 122 10.20 -13.37 -11.68
N VAL A 123 10.71 -12.19 -11.32
CA VAL A 123 10.87 -11.78 -9.91
C VAL A 123 9.53 -11.30 -9.38
N ASP A 124 9.19 -11.76 -8.17
CA ASP A 124 8.09 -11.22 -7.37
C ASP A 124 8.18 -9.69 -7.25
N ASP A 125 7.07 -8.98 -7.47
CA ASP A 125 7.06 -7.51 -7.51
C ASP A 125 7.48 -6.90 -6.18
N GLN A 126 7.07 -7.49 -5.04
CA GLN A 126 7.48 -7.04 -3.72
C GLN A 126 8.98 -7.27 -3.51
N ALA A 127 9.52 -8.43 -3.92
CA ALA A 127 10.96 -8.67 -3.85
C ALA A 127 11.75 -7.66 -4.68
N LEU A 128 11.32 -7.42 -5.92
CA LEU A 128 11.92 -6.49 -6.85
C LEU A 128 11.98 -5.06 -6.29
N LEU A 129 10.83 -4.57 -5.83
CA LEU A 129 10.71 -3.21 -5.31
C LEU A 129 11.43 -3.06 -3.95
N ALA A 130 11.45 -4.10 -3.12
CA ALA A 130 12.22 -4.11 -1.88
C ALA A 130 13.73 -4.00 -2.13
N LEU A 131 14.27 -4.75 -3.10
CA LEU A 131 15.68 -4.66 -3.48
C LEU A 131 16.03 -3.28 -4.05
N THR A 132 15.16 -2.75 -4.91
CA THR A 132 15.29 -1.39 -5.46
C THR A 132 15.29 -0.33 -4.35
N ALA A 133 14.41 -0.47 -3.36
CA ALA A 133 14.33 0.44 -2.21
C ALA A 133 15.59 0.38 -1.32
N LEU A 134 16.26 -0.76 -1.23
CA LEU A 134 17.51 -0.87 -0.47
C LEU A 134 18.71 -0.17 -1.13
N GLN A 135 18.63 0.10 -2.42
CA GLN A 135 19.65 0.81 -3.20
C GLN A 135 19.38 2.31 -3.33
N SER A 136 18.20 2.79 -2.91
CA SER A 136 17.79 4.18 -3.05
C SER A 136 17.50 4.83 -1.69
N SER A 137 18.06 6.04 -1.49
CA SER A 137 17.70 6.92 -0.38
C SER A 137 16.38 7.67 -0.60
N HIS A 138 15.88 7.72 -1.85
CA HIS A 138 14.64 8.40 -2.20
C HIS A 138 13.39 7.53 -1.99
N ILE A 139 13.58 6.26 -1.65
CA ILE A 139 12.49 5.32 -1.37
C ILE A 139 12.47 5.04 0.13
N ALA A 140 11.30 5.23 0.73
CA ALA A 140 11.00 4.85 2.10
C ALA A 140 9.68 4.08 2.17
N TRP A 141 9.32 3.67 3.38
CA TRP A 141 8.05 3.02 3.68
C TRP A 141 7.44 3.65 4.93
N ASP A 142 6.12 3.61 4.99
CA ASP A 142 5.31 4.22 6.06
C ASP A 142 5.39 3.41 7.36
N ALA A 143 6.55 3.48 8.03
CA ALA A 143 6.88 2.66 9.20
C ALA A 143 5.96 2.87 10.41
N THR A 144 5.13 3.92 10.39
CA THR A 144 4.16 4.27 11.43
C THR A 144 2.71 4.00 11.05
N ALA A 145 2.44 3.52 9.83
CA ALA A 145 1.09 3.39 9.28
C ALA A 145 0.29 4.72 9.37
N ALA A 146 0.91 5.84 9.01
CA ALA A 146 0.27 7.15 8.97
C ALA A 146 -0.61 7.35 7.73
N MET A 147 -0.30 6.61 6.65
CA MET A 147 -0.98 6.62 5.36
C MET A 147 -1.59 5.25 5.05
N PHE A 148 -0.80 4.18 5.24
CA PHE A 148 -1.12 2.86 4.72
C PHE A 148 -1.01 1.82 5.83
N LEU A 149 -1.98 0.89 5.89
CA LEU A 149 -1.93 -0.24 6.82
C LEU A 149 -2.20 -1.56 6.09
N PRO A 150 -1.14 -2.31 5.74
CA PRO A 150 -1.23 -3.72 5.40
C PRO A 150 -1.70 -4.56 6.59
N LEU A 151 -2.66 -5.46 6.33
CA LEU A 151 -3.35 -6.26 7.35
C LEU A 151 -2.97 -7.73 7.25
N VAL A 152 -1.69 -8.09 7.35
CA VAL A 152 -1.30 -9.51 7.25
C VAL A 152 -1.76 -10.34 8.46
N PRO A 153 -2.54 -11.42 8.28
CA PRO A 153 -3.09 -12.21 9.39
C PRO A 153 -2.09 -13.20 10.00
N SER A 154 -0.99 -13.52 9.30
CA SER A 154 0.01 -14.50 9.75
C SER A 154 0.94 -13.93 10.83
N ASN A 155 0.68 -12.71 11.30
CA ASN A 155 1.58 -12.04 12.19
C ASN A 155 1.71 -12.83 13.49
N GLN A 156 2.90 -13.36 13.75
CA GLN A 156 3.28 -13.76 15.09
C GLN A 156 3.03 -12.60 16.07
N TYR A 157 2.99 -11.35 15.64
CA TYR A 157 2.51 -10.24 16.46
C TYR A 157 1.03 -10.40 16.88
N VAL A 158 0.10 -10.63 15.94
CA VAL A 158 -1.34 -10.83 16.24
C VAL A 158 -1.54 -12.12 17.06
N LYS A 159 -0.85 -13.21 16.68
CA LYS A 159 -0.92 -14.50 17.40
C LYS A 159 -0.27 -14.45 18.79
N ARG A 160 0.92 -13.85 18.95
CA ARG A 160 1.63 -13.77 20.25
C ARG A 160 1.06 -12.71 21.17
N HIS A 161 0.56 -11.59 20.66
CA HIS A 161 0.10 -10.51 21.53
C HIS A 161 -1.39 -10.59 21.85
N ARG A 162 -2.20 -11.43 21.16
CA ARG A 162 -3.68 -11.40 21.26
C ARG A 162 -4.26 -9.97 21.16
N ARG A 163 -3.48 -9.02 20.64
CA ARG A 163 -3.79 -7.60 20.65
C ARG A 163 -4.31 -7.22 19.29
N ARG A 164 -5.40 -6.47 19.32
CA ARG A 164 -5.97 -5.84 18.13
C ARG A 164 -4.89 -4.94 17.52
N ILE A 165 -4.75 -4.94 16.20
CA ILE A 165 -3.88 -3.98 15.49
C ILE A 165 -4.45 -2.57 15.65
N THR A 166 -5.78 -2.47 15.70
CA THR A 166 -6.52 -1.22 15.81
C THR A 166 -7.42 -1.19 17.05
N GLU A 167 -7.74 -0.01 17.57
CA GLU A 167 -8.53 0.16 18.79
C GLU A 167 -9.93 -0.51 18.67
N ARG A 168 -10.61 -0.29 17.54
CA ARG A 168 -12.01 -0.70 17.31
C ARG A 168 -12.20 -1.78 16.22
N GLY A 169 -11.12 -2.36 15.69
CA GLY A 169 -11.19 -3.19 14.47
C GLY A 169 -11.22 -2.31 13.21
N PHE A 170 -11.61 -2.88 12.07
CA PHE A 170 -11.81 -2.19 10.80
C PHE A 170 -13.17 -2.61 10.23
N CYS A 171 -13.74 -1.80 9.34
CA CYS A 171 -15.05 -2.07 8.71
C CYS A 171 -16.19 -2.27 9.72
N THR A 172 -16.19 -1.46 10.77
CA THR A 172 -17.22 -1.49 11.82
C THR A 172 -18.49 -0.80 11.34
N ALA A 173 -19.61 -1.06 12.04
CA ALA A 173 -20.84 -0.29 11.88
C ALA A 173 -20.57 1.23 11.99
N ASP A 174 -19.85 1.61 13.03
CA ASP A 174 -19.49 2.98 13.36
C ASP A 174 -18.66 3.66 12.27
N TYR A 175 -17.80 2.90 11.59
CA TYR A 175 -17.06 3.40 10.43
C TYR A 175 -18.00 3.73 9.26
N PHE A 176 -18.88 2.81 8.87
CA PHE A 176 -19.76 3.03 7.72
C PHE A 176 -20.88 4.04 7.99
N GLN A 177 -21.35 4.12 9.24
CA GLN A 177 -22.46 4.98 9.62
C GLN A 177 -22.00 6.38 10.08
N ASN A 178 -20.89 6.45 10.81
CA ASN A 178 -20.42 7.70 11.44
C ASN A 178 -19.03 8.14 10.96
N GLY A 179 -18.44 7.42 9.99
CA GLY A 179 -17.11 7.76 9.46
C GLY A 179 -15.98 7.58 10.46
N VAL A 180 -16.16 6.79 11.53
CA VAL A 180 -15.14 6.61 12.58
C VAL A 180 -14.06 5.62 12.12
N PRO A 181 -12.84 6.10 11.83
CA PRO A 181 -11.83 5.26 11.21
C PRO A 181 -11.09 4.38 12.23
N ALA A 182 -10.46 3.31 11.72
CA ALA A 182 -9.61 2.45 12.51
C ALA A 182 -8.27 3.14 12.86
N LYS A 183 -7.97 3.25 14.15
CA LYS A 183 -6.73 3.82 14.68
C LYS A 183 -5.76 2.71 15.12
N VAL A 184 -4.51 2.79 14.69
CA VAL A 184 -3.44 1.83 15.00
C VAL A 184 -2.98 2.00 16.45
N ILE A 185 -3.02 0.93 17.24
CA ILE A 185 -2.71 1.00 18.68
C ILE A 185 -1.24 1.35 18.94
N SER A 186 -0.32 0.75 18.19
CA SER A 186 1.12 0.86 18.43
C SER A 186 1.70 2.24 18.10
N THR A 187 1.07 2.97 17.20
CA THR A 187 1.58 4.26 16.68
C THR A 187 0.62 5.42 16.97
N GLY A 188 -0.62 5.12 17.36
CA GLY A 188 -1.67 6.11 17.54
C GLY A 188 -2.17 6.75 16.25
N THR A 189 -1.71 6.30 15.08
CA THR A 189 -2.04 6.89 13.78
C THR A 189 -3.36 6.36 13.23
N VAL A 190 -3.97 7.11 12.32
CA VAL A 190 -5.16 6.69 11.59
C VAL A 190 -4.80 6.60 10.09
N PRO A 191 -4.54 5.40 9.54
CA PRO A 191 -4.18 5.24 8.14
C PRO A 191 -5.35 5.65 7.23
N SER A 192 -5.05 6.10 6.02
CA SER A 192 -6.08 6.46 5.03
C SER A 192 -6.48 5.24 4.18
N LEU A 193 -5.54 4.34 3.91
CA LEU A 193 -5.79 3.10 3.15
C LEU A 193 -5.48 1.87 4.01
N LEU A 194 -6.40 0.90 3.99
CA LEU A 194 -6.25 -0.42 4.56
C LEU A 194 -6.03 -1.43 3.43
N HIS A 195 -5.00 -2.25 3.51
CA HIS A 195 -4.69 -3.27 2.50
C HIS A 195 -4.85 -4.67 3.11
N PHE A 196 -5.79 -5.47 2.61
CA PHE A 196 -6.07 -6.81 3.13
C PHE A 196 -5.20 -7.91 2.48
N ASN A 197 -3.89 -7.69 2.42
CA ASN A 197 -2.93 -8.53 1.69
C ASN A 197 -2.75 -9.97 2.22
N GLY A 198 -2.46 -10.89 1.31
CA GLY A 198 -2.20 -12.29 1.64
C GLY A 198 -3.41 -12.98 2.28
N GLY A 199 -3.23 -13.62 3.44
CA GLY A 199 -4.29 -14.41 4.06
C GLY A 199 -5.49 -13.60 4.59
N SER A 200 -5.37 -12.28 4.75
CA SER A 200 -6.42 -11.47 5.40
C SER A 200 -7.64 -11.31 4.54
N LYS A 201 -7.53 -11.52 3.22
CA LYS A 201 -8.68 -11.53 2.31
C LYS A 201 -9.79 -12.43 2.86
N ARG A 202 -9.44 -13.63 3.33
CA ARG A 202 -10.42 -14.58 3.88
C ARG A 202 -10.97 -14.17 5.24
N GLN A 203 -10.19 -13.47 6.06
CA GLN A 203 -10.57 -13.16 7.44
C GLN A 203 -11.30 -11.83 7.57
N TYR A 204 -10.89 -10.84 6.79
CA TYR A 204 -11.22 -9.44 7.02
C TYR A 204 -11.95 -8.83 5.83
N LEU A 205 -11.49 -9.08 4.60
CA LEU A 205 -12.13 -8.50 3.41
C LEU A 205 -13.58 -8.99 3.27
N THR A 206 -13.85 -10.27 3.48
CA THR A 206 -15.23 -10.80 3.43
C THR A 206 -16.14 -10.11 4.45
N ALA A 207 -15.68 -9.91 5.69
CA ALA A 207 -16.46 -9.19 6.70
C ALA A 207 -16.71 -7.73 6.30
N CYS A 208 -15.70 -7.06 5.75
CA CYS A 208 -15.82 -5.70 5.23
C CYS A 208 -16.82 -5.60 4.07
N GLN A 209 -16.75 -6.53 3.11
CA GLN A 209 -17.68 -6.59 1.97
C GLN A 209 -19.11 -6.85 2.44
N THR A 210 -19.33 -7.81 3.33
CA THR A 210 -20.65 -8.07 3.90
C THR A 210 -21.22 -6.82 4.56
N ARG A 211 -20.41 -6.10 5.36
CA ARG A 211 -20.86 -4.86 6.00
C ARG A 211 -21.15 -3.77 4.99
N LEU A 212 -20.27 -3.55 4.01
CA LEU A 212 -20.49 -2.60 2.93
C LEU A 212 -21.82 -2.87 2.21
N PHE A 213 -22.10 -4.13 1.86
CA PHE A 213 -23.36 -4.50 1.19
C PHE A 213 -24.60 -4.38 2.08
N GLN A 214 -24.45 -4.50 3.41
CA GLN A 214 -25.54 -4.29 4.37
C GLN A 214 -25.89 -2.80 4.50
N GLU A 215 -24.88 -1.94 4.57
CA GLU A 215 -25.08 -0.50 4.74
C GLU A 215 -25.42 0.18 3.40
N PHE A 216 -24.95 -0.38 2.28
CA PHE A 216 -25.16 0.13 0.92
C PHE A 216 -25.66 -0.97 -0.03
N PRO A 217 -26.92 -1.40 0.11
CA PRO A 217 -27.51 -2.34 -0.84
C PRO A 217 -27.56 -1.66 -2.22
N TYR A 218 -27.04 -2.32 -3.25
CA TYR A 218 -26.99 -1.93 -4.68
C TYR A 218 -25.77 -1.13 -5.19
N PRO A 219 -24.70 -1.81 -5.64
CA PRO A 219 -23.90 -1.31 -6.75
C PRO A 219 -24.61 -1.63 -8.07
N SER A 220 -24.90 -0.63 -8.90
CA SER A 220 -24.98 -0.87 -10.34
C SER A 220 -23.65 -1.48 -10.81
N HIS A 221 -23.68 -2.48 -11.68
CA HIS A 221 -22.46 -3.05 -12.28
C HIS A 221 -21.54 -1.93 -12.80
N GLY A 222 -20.23 -2.07 -12.54
CA GLY A 222 -19.24 -1.07 -12.94
C GLY A 222 -19.18 0.18 -12.06
N SER A 223 -19.54 0.08 -10.78
CA SER A 223 -19.42 1.20 -9.83
C SER A 223 -18.35 0.94 -8.77
N LEU A 224 -17.56 1.96 -8.45
CA LEU A 224 -16.73 2.04 -7.26
C LEU A 224 -17.56 2.65 -6.13
N TRP A 225 -17.34 2.21 -4.89
CA TRP A 225 -17.88 2.93 -3.74
C TRP A 225 -16.94 4.08 -3.38
N ASP A 226 -17.40 5.31 -3.57
CA ASP A 226 -16.69 6.50 -3.10
C ASP A 226 -16.96 6.65 -1.60
N MET A 227 -15.97 6.23 -0.82
CA MET A 227 -15.99 6.26 0.64
C MET A 227 -16.08 7.69 1.20
N ASP A 228 -15.58 8.69 0.48
CA ASP A 228 -15.55 10.09 0.94
C ASP A 228 -16.93 10.74 0.79
N ARG A 229 -17.66 10.37 -0.26
CA ARG A 229 -19.00 10.90 -0.57
C ARG A 229 -20.14 10.00 -0.07
N GLY A 230 -19.84 8.76 0.29
CA GLY A 230 -20.85 7.77 0.65
C GLY A 230 -21.79 7.47 -0.52
N VAL A 231 -21.27 7.41 -1.75
CA VAL A 231 -22.06 7.10 -2.96
C VAL A 231 -21.35 6.11 -3.86
N PHE A 232 -22.11 5.36 -4.66
CA PHE A 232 -21.55 4.61 -5.77
C PHE A 232 -21.20 5.58 -6.91
N VAL A 233 -19.94 5.57 -7.33
CA VAL A 233 -19.45 6.30 -8.49
C VAL A 233 -19.30 5.30 -9.63
N ASN A 234 -20.02 5.52 -10.72
CA ASN A 234 -19.87 4.68 -11.91
C ASN A 234 -18.45 4.85 -12.48
N LEU A 235 -17.74 3.76 -12.74
CA LEU A 235 -16.39 3.75 -13.33
C LEU A 235 -16.33 4.56 -14.64
N SER A 236 -17.43 4.60 -15.40
CA SER A 236 -17.53 5.40 -16.62
C SER A 236 -17.42 6.90 -16.38
N THR A 237 -17.77 7.40 -15.18
CA THR A 237 -17.67 8.82 -14.81
C THR A 237 -16.26 9.23 -14.39
N VAL A 238 -15.42 8.27 -14.01
CA VAL A 238 -14.02 8.50 -13.62
C VAL A 238 -13.13 8.45 -14.86
N CYS A 239 -13.43 7.54 -15.78
CA CYS A 239 -12.73 7.40 -17.05
C CYS A 239 -13.76 7.11 -18.16
N ASN A 240 -13.90 8.04 -19.11
CA ASN A 240 -14.80 7.94 -20.29
C ASN A 240 -14.51 6.73 -21.23
N ARG A 241 -13.64 5.79 -20.85
CA ARG A 241 -13.20 4.63 -21.65
C ARG A 241 -13.52 3.25 -21.06
N PHE A 242 -14.21 3.16 -19.93
CA PHE A 242 -14.66 1.85 -19.39
C PHE A 242 -16.03 1.39 -19.94
N THR A 243 -16.47 1.96 -21.07
CA THR A 243 -17.61 1.47 -21.86
C THR A 243 -17.16 0.45 -22.89
#